data_AF-A0A7C3WFY2-F1
#
_entry.id   AF-A0A7C3WFY2-F1
#
_cell.length_a   1.000
_cell.length_b   1.000
_cell.length_c   1.000
_cell.angle_alpha   90.00
_cell.angle_beta   90.00
_cell.angle_gamma   90.00
#
_symmetry.space_group_name_H-M   'P 1'
#
loop_
_entity.id
_entity.type
_entity.pdbx_description
1 polymer ?
#
loop_
_entity_poly.entity_id
_entity_poly.type
_entity_poly.pdbx_seq_one_letter_code
_entity_poly.pdbx_strand_id
1 'polypeptide(L)'
;GLEVAIDDTASAGYHDTGALYDLVKPLRNAAQPAGQWNHLVITCRADLISVVLNGSLVTVADLSEFTEPHKRPDGTRHKFDVAYKTHPRLGYIGLQDHGRPCWFKNIKLRPLQ
;
A
#
# COMPACT_ATOMS: atom_id res chain seq x y z
N GLY A 1 -2.95 -11.01 -1.56
CA GLY A 1 -3.45 -9.77 -0.92
C GLY A 1 -2.53 -8.64 -1.30
N LEU A 2 -3.02 -7.40 -1.25
CA LEU A 2 -2.20 -6.21 -1.44
C LEU A 2 -1.94 -5.57 -0.08
N GLU A 3 -0.72 -5.14 0.16
CA GLU A 3 -0.27 -4.58 1.43
C GLU A 3 0.10 -3.12 1.23
N VAL A 4 -0.46 -2.24 2.07
CA VAL A 4 0.07 -0.89 2.27
C VAL A 4 0.99 -0.95 3.48
N ALA A 5 2.29 -0.74 3.26
CA ALA A 5 3.29 -0.90 4.31
C ALA A 5 3.12 0.15 5.42
N ILE A 6 3.39 -0.27 6.67
CA ILE A 6 3.48 0.59 7.86
C ILE A 6 4.74 0.15 8.62
N ASP A 7 5.71 1.05 8.72
CA ASP A 7 7.01 0.81 9.35
C ASP A 7 7.64 2.13 9.86
N ASP A 8 8.65 2.05 10.73
CA ASP A 8 9.38 3.21 11.27
C ASP A 8 10.60 3.55 10.38
N THR A 9 10.31 4.07 9.19
CA THR A 9 11.30 4.36 8.14
C THR A 9 11.37 5.85 7.82
N ALA A 10 12.57 6.36 7.54
CA ALA A 10 12.79 7.76 7.14
C ALA A 10 12.81 7.97 5.62
N SER A 11 12.68 6.92 4.82
CA SER A 11 12.77 6.96 3.35
C SER A 11 11.41 6.79 2.64
N ALA A 12 11.43 6.74 1.31
CA ALA A 12 10.27 6.53 0.43
C ALA A 12 10.56 5.41 -0.60
N GLY A 13 11.00 4.27 -0.08
CA GLY A 13 11.35 3.04 -0.78
C GLY A 13 10.18 2.07 -0.92
N TYR A 14 10.48 0.88 -1.45
CA TYR A 14 9.47 -0.13 -1.78
C TYR A 14 8.85 -0.81 -0.55
N HIS A 15 9.49 -0.70 0.61
CA HIS A 15 9.05 -1.33 1.87
C HIS A 15 8.68 -0.30 2.94
N ASP A 16 8.72 1.00 2.59
CA ASP A 16 8.51 2.09 3.54
C ASP A 16 7.03 2.46 3.64
N THR A 17 6.66 3.15 4.72
CA THR A 17 5.26 3.50 5.02
C THR A 17 4.54 4.16 3.84
N GLY A 18 3.40 3.60 3.45
CA GLY A 18 2.58 4.06 2.33
C GLY A 18 2.90 3.41 0.98
N ALA A 19 3.98 2.63 0.87
CA ALA A 19 4.24 1.79 -0.29
C ALA A 19 3.13 0.76 -0.50
N LEU A 20 2.82 0.42 -1.75
CA LEU A 20 2.29 -0.92 -2.01
C LEU A 20 3.49 -1.86 -1.92
N TYR A 21 3.57 -2.64 -0.84
CA TYR A 21 4.78 -3.33 -0.42
C TYR A 21 5.43 -4.07 -1.60
N ASP A 22 6.69 -3.75 -1.89
CA ASP A 22 7.51 -4.28 -2.99
C ASP A 22 7.00 -4.04 -4.42
N LEU A 23 5.85 -3.38 -4.59
CA LEU A 23 5.24 -3.08 -5.90
C LEU A 23 5.40 -1.61 -6.30
N VAL A 24 5.02 -0.67 -5.44
CA VAL A 24 5.01 0.76 -5.76
C VAL A 24 5.54 1.56 -4.59
N LYS A 25 6.59 2.37 -4.83
CA LYS A 25 7.14 3.29 -3.83
C LYS A 25 6.18 4.45 -3.57
N PRO A 26 6.13 4.99 -2.34
CA PRO A 26 5.47 6.25 -2.11
C PRO A 26 6.25 7.39 -2.78
N LEU A 27 5.54 8.42 -3.23
CA LEU A 27 6.08 9.64 -3.83
C LEU A 27 6.93 10.45 -2.84
N ARG A 28 6.66 10.31 -1.54
CA ARG A 28 7.34 10.99 -0.44
C ARG A 28 7.10 10.25 0.86
N ASN A 29 7.99 10.42 1.83
CA ASN A 29 7.70 10.05 3.21
C ASN A 29 6.78 11.13 3.82
N ALA A 30 5.59 10.74 4.24
CA ALA A 30 4.65 11.60 4.96
C ALA A 30 4.30 11.03 6.35
N ALA A 31 5.04 10.01 6.82
CA ALA A 31 4.81 9.37 8.11
C ALA A 31 5.28 10.26 9.26
N GLN A 32 4.52 10.27 10.34
CA GLN A 32 4.96 10.79 11.62
C GLN A 32 5.91 9.79 12.30
N PRO A 33 6.83 10.26 13.17
CA PRO A 33 7.71 9.38 13.95
C PRO A 33 6.95 8.33 14.77
N ALA A 34 7.60 7.21 15.06
CA ALA A 34 7.05 6.16 15.92
C ALA A 34 6.54 6.71 17.27
N GLY A 35 5.39 6.18 17.70
CA GLY A 35 4.66 6.65 18.88
C GLY A 35 3.63 7.75 18.59
N GLN A 36 3.67 8.36 17.40
CA GLN A 36 2.63 9.28 16.94
C GLN A 36 1.58 8.58 16.08
N TRP A 37 0.37 9.16 16.05
CA TRP A 37 -0.71 8.64 15.22
C TRP A 37 -0.56 9.10 13.78
N ASN A 38 -0.51 8.13 12.87
CA ASN A 38 -0.65 8.35 11.44
C ASN A 38 -2.10 8.16 11.01
N HIS A 39 -2.57 8.97 10.05
CA HIS A 39 -3.90 8.82 9.44
C HIS A 39 -3.76 8.34 8.00
N LEU A 40 -4.28 7.16 7.72
CA LEU A 40 -4.20 6.50 6.42
C LEU A 40 -5.60 6.41 5.79
N VAL A 41 -5.71 6.80 4.52
CA VAL A 41 -6.90 6.59 3.69
C VAL A 41 -6.48 5.81 2.46
N ILE A 42 -7.02 4.60 2.30
CA ILE A 42 -6.81 3.75 1.15
C ILE A 42 -8.09 3.74 0.33
N THR A 43 -8.00 4.09 -0.96
CA THR A 43 -9.13 4.04 -1.89
C THR A 43 -8.84 2.99 -2.96
N CYS A 44 -9.70 1.98 -3.07
CA CYS A 44 -9.64 0.96 -4.12
C CYS A 44 -10.86 1.14 -5.04
N ARG A 45 -10.66 1.63 -6.27
CA ARG A 45 -11.71 1.82 -7.28
C ARG A 45 -11.33 1.07 -8.55
N ALA A 46 -12.01 -0.05 -8.79
CA ALA A 46 -11.67 -0.98 -9.88
C ALA A 46 -10.18 -1.37 -9.82
N ASP A 47 -9.39 -1.00 -10.82
CA ASP A 47 -7.96 -1.31 -10.90
C ASP A 47 -7.08 -0.26 -10.23
N LEU A 48 -7.64 0.91 -9.90
CA LEU A 48 -6.90 2.00 -9.29
C LEU A 48 -6.89 1.89 -7.77
N ILE A 49 -5.70 1.92 -7.20
CA ILE A 49 -5.46 2.03 -5.77
C ILE A 49 -4.74 3.34 -5.49
N SER A 50 -5.24 4.10 -4.51
CA SER A 50 -4.54 5.27 -3.99
C SER A 50 -4.42 5.23 -2.48
N VAL A 51 -3.31 5.78 -1.99
CA VAL A 51 -2.98 5.88 -0.57
C VAL A 51 -2.73 7.34 -0.24
N VAL A 52 -3.50 7.88 0.71
CA VAL A 52 -3.27 9.18 1.32
C VAL A 52 -2.81 8.96 2.76
N LEU A 53 -1.65 9.52 3.10
CA LEU A 53 -1.05 9.46 4.43
C LEU A 53 -0.93 10.87 4.99
N ASN A 54 -1.53 11.11 6.16
CA ASN A 54 -1.54 12.41 6.84
C ASN A 54 -1.97 13.57 5.92
N GLY A 55 -2.98 13.34 5.08
CA GLY A 55 -3.51 14.33 4.13
C GLY A 55 -2.71 14.47 2.83
N SER A 56 -1.57 13.79 2.70
CA SER A 56 -0.75 13.79 1.47
C SER A 56 -1.02 12.55 0.64
N LEU A 57 -1.31 12.73 -0.66
CA LEU A 57 -1.30 11.60 -1.61
C LEU A 57 0.14 11.07 -1.72
N VAL A 58 0.34 9.81 -1.32
CA VAL A 58 1.66 9.18 -1.31
C VAL A 58 1.80 8.08 -2.35
N THR A 59 0.75 7.34 -2.70
CA THR A 59 0.86 6.25 -3.68
C THR A 59 -0.36 6.23 -4.58
N VAL A 60 -0.13 5.98 -5.88
CA VAL A 60 -1.17 5.64 -6.87
C VAL A 60 -0.65 4.45 -7.69
N ALA A 61 -1.50 3.46 -7.92
CA ALA A 61 -1.17 2.31 -8.73
C ALA A 61 -2.38 1.90 -9.58
N ASP A 62 -2.13 1.58 -10.85
CA ASP A 62 -3.09 0.89 -11.70
C ASP A 62 -2.69 -0.59 -11.79
N LEU A 63 -3.50 -1.45 -11.17
CA LEU A 63 -3.23 -2.89 -11.16
C LEU A 63 -3.30 -3.50 -12.56
N SER A 64 -3.98 -2.87 -13.52
CA SER A 64 -4.06 -3.36 -14.91
C SER A 64 -2.71 -3.32 -15.63
N GLU A 65 -1.76 -2.51 -15.16
CA GLU A 65 -0.39 -2.41 -15.69
C GLU A 65 0.54 -3.52 -15.17
N PHE A 66 0.19 -4.20 -14.08
CA PHE A 66 0.95 -5.33 -13.52
C PHE A 66 0.57 -6.64 -14.22
N THR A 67 0.99 -6.77 -15.49
CA THR A 67 0.58 -7.86 -16.39
C THR A 67 1.36 -9.17 -16.23
N GLU A 68 2.55 -9.12 -15.64
CA GLU A 68 3.48 -10.26 -15.53
C GLU A 68 3.88 -10.49 -14.07
N PRO A 69 4.03 -11.75 -13.62
CA PRO A 69 4.69 -12.06 -12.36
C PRO A 69 6.11 -11.49 -12.30
N HIS A 70 6.60 -11.20 -11.11
CA HIS A 70 7.95 -10.70 -10.85
C HIS A 70 8.37 -9.39 -11.54
N LYS A 71 7.44 -8.63 -12.14
CA LYS A 71 7.78 -7.47 -12.97
C LYS A 71 6.80 -6.32 -12.75
N ARG A 72 7.37 -5.14 -12.49
CA ARG A 72 6.63 -3.87 -12.39
C ARG A 72 6.35 -3.29 -13.78
N PRO A 73 5.41 -2.34 -13.92
CA PRO A 73 5.14 -1.65 -15.18
C PRO A 73 6.37 -0.97 -15.80
N ASP A 74 7.31 -0.51 -14.98
CA ASP A 74 8.58 0.11 -15.42
C ASP A 74 9.65 -0.90 -15.86
N GLY A 75 9.35 -2.20 -15.84
CA GLY A 75 10.26 -3.28 -16.21
C GLY A 75 11.18 -3.77 -15.09
N THR A 76 11.19 -3.13 -13.91
CA THR A 76 12.00 -3.58 -12.76
C THR A 76 11.36 -4.78 -12.05
N ARG A 77 12.14 -5.53 -11.26
CA ARG A 77 11.69 -6.79 -10.63
C ARG A 77 11.10 -6.63 -9.23
N HIS A 78 9.99 -7.31 -8.94
CA HIS A 78 9.43 -7.48 -7.58
C HIS A 78 9.40 -8.96 -7.15
N LYS A 79 9.19 -9.22 -5.84
CA LYS A 79 9.27 -10.56 -5.24
C LYS A 79 8.10 -11.47 -5.57
N PHE A 80 6.92 -10.92 -5.86
CA PHE A 80 5.70 -11.72 -6.01
C PHE A 80 5.61 -12.47 -7.34
N ASP A 81 5.18 -13.73 -7.26
CA ASP A 81 4.87 -14.59 -8.41
C ASP A 81 3.40 -14.45 -8.85
N VAL A 82 2.92 -13.21 -8.93
CA VAL A 82 1.52 -12.88 -9.25
C VAL A 82 1.49 -11.72 -10.24
N ALA A 83 0.71 -11.87 -11.31
CA ALA A 83 0.30 -10.76 -12.16
C ALA A 83 -0.91 -10.07 -11.52
N TYR A 84 -0.72 -8.86 -10.97
CA TYR A 84 -1.79 -8.20 -10.21
C TYR A 84 -2.97 -7.72 -11.07
N LYS A 85 -2.80 -7.65 -12.39
CA LYS A 85 -3.90 -7.42 -13.35
C LYS A 85 -5.08 -8.37 -13.12
N THR A 86 -4.84 -9.63 -12.79
CA THR A 86 -5.90 -10.64 -12.60
C THR A 86 -6.22 -10.93 -11.14
N HIS A 87 -5.58 -10.24 -10.19
CA HIS A 87 -5.84 -10.43 -8.76
C HIS A 87 -7.31 -10.15 -8.41
N PRO A 88 -7.97 -10.91 -7.51
CA PRO A 88 -9.33 -10.61 -7.10
C PRO A 88 -9.50 -9.15 -6.63
N ARG A 89 -10.57 -8.49 -7.08
CA ARG A 89 -10.90 -7.09 -6.72
C ARG A 89 -11.74 -6.98 -5.45
N LEU A 90 -12.17 -8.12 -4.91
CA LEU A 90 -12.90 -8.24 -3.65
C LEU A 90 -12.14 -9.17 -2.70
N GLY A 91 -12.19 -8.86 -1.42
CA GLY A 91 -11.51 -9.61 -0.38
C GLY A 91 -11.71 -8.98 0.99
N TYR A 92 -10.97 -9.49 1.97
CA TYR A 92 -11.01 -9.00 3.34
C TYR A 92 -9.94 -7.93 3.58
N ILE A 93 -10.19 -7.07 4.56
CA ILE A 93 -9.19 -6.18 5.14
C ILE A 93 -8.55 -6.89 6.33
N GLY A 94 -7.23 -6.95 6.35
CA GLY A 94 -6.45 -7.51 7.45
C GLY A 94 -5.44 -6.49 7.97
N LEU A 95 -5.05 -6.66 9.23
CA LEU A 95 -3.95 -5.93 9.86
C LEU A 95 -2.85 -6.96 10.13
N GLN A 96 -1.64 -6.67 9.71
CA GLN A 96 -0.50 -7.58 9.89
C GLN A 96 0.29 -7.19 11.14
N ASP A 97 0.71 -8.20 11.90
CA ASP A 97 1.74 -8.08 12.92
C ASP A 97 3.00 -8.80 12.42
N HIS A 98 4.12 -8.09 12.41
CA HIS A 98 5.43 -8.61 12.01
C HIS A 98 6.40 -8.70 13.21
N GLY A 99 5.87 -8.91 14.42
CA GLY A 99 6.63 -9.12 15.65
C GLY A 99 7.04 -7.82 16.36
N ARG A 100 6.39 -6.70 16.05
CA ARG A 100 6.63 -5.38 16.65
C ARG A 100 5.30 -4.79 17.13
N PRO A 101 5.24 -4.16 18.32
CA PRO A 101 4.02 -3.53 18.79
C PRO A 101 3.49 -2.48 17.80
N CYS A 102 2.25 -2.66 17.37
CA CYS A 102 1.54 -1.74 16.49
C CYS A 102 0.09 -1.59 16.98
N TRP A 103 -0.46 -0.39 16.88
CA TRP A 103 -1.81 -0.08 17.36
C TRP A 103 -2.63 0.57 16.26
N PHE A 104 -3.90 0.19 16.19
CA PHE A 104 -4.85 0.73 15.23
C PHE A 104 -6.08 1.26 15.95
N LYS A 105 -6.66 2.35 15.46
CA LYS A 105 -7.94 2.89 15.92
C LYS A 105 -8.68 3.56 14.77
N ASN A 106 -9.97 3.82 14.96
CA ASN A 106 -10.81 4.53 13.98
C ASN A 106 -10.86 3.88 12.59
N ILE A 107 -10.79 2.54 12.53
CA ILE A 107 -10.89 1.79 11.28
C ILE A 107 -12.33 1.87 10.78
N LYS A 108 -12.51 2.43 9.59
CA LYS A 108 -13.82 2.62 8.95
C LYS A 108 -13.74 2.14 7.50
N LEU A 109 -14.84 1.57 7.03
CA LEU A 109 -14.97 1.11 5.65
C LEU A 109 -16.19 1.76 5.01
N ARG A 110 -16.03 2.26 3.79
CA ARG A 110 -17.13 2.75 2.96
C ARG A 110 -17.05 2.09 1.58
N PRO A 111 -18.03 1.28 1.19
CA PRO A 111 -18.13 0.79 -0.18
C PRO A 111 -18.20 1.96 -1.17
N LEU A 112 -17.53 1.84 -2.30
CA LEU A 112 -17.62 2.82 -3.38
C LEU A 112 -18.76 2.46 -4.33
N GLN A 113 -19.45 3.48 -4.82
CA GLN A 113 -20.41 3.38 -5.92
C GLN A 113 -19.68 3.50 -7.27
#